data_AF-A0A2D4JPY2-F1
#
_entry.id   AF-A0A2D4JPY2-F1
#
_cell.length_a   1.000
_cell.length_b   1.000
_cell.length_c   1.000
_cell.angle_alpha   90.00
_cell.angle_beta   90.00
_cell.angle_gamma   90.00
#
_symmetry.space_group_name_H-M   'P 1'
#
loop_
_entity.id
_entity.type
_entity.pdbx_description
1 polymer ?
#
loop_
_entity_poly.entity_id
_entity_poly.type
_entity_poly.pdbx_seq_one_letter_code
_entity_poly.pdbx_strand_id
1 'polypeptide(L)'
;VLITFYRGMIESILSYCITVWFGSIAASDRKAMQRVVRTAEKNIGSSLPSIQDIMYKRCLSRVCRIVWDATHHLHDLFSLLPPGRRLYGIQSRTSRFSHSFVPCSINLVNSQVSLSAMYS
;
A
#
# COMPACT_ATOMS: atom_id res chain seq x y z
N VAL A 1 5.22 -16.97 -19.15
CA VAL A 1 5.79 -15.82 -19.92
C VAL A 1 4.96 -14.55 -19.73
N LEU A 2 3.67 -14.55 -20.10
CA LEU A 2 2.79 -13.38 -19.97
C LEU A 2 2.57 -12.88 -18.52
N ILE A 3 2.33 -13.80 -17.57
CA ILE A 3 2.23 -13.45 -16.13
C ILE A 3 3.55 -12.84 -15.63
N THR A 4 4.68 -13.43 -16.04
CA THR A 4 6.01 -12.96 -15.65
C THR A 4 6.29 -11.55 -16.19
N PHE A 5 5.88 -11.27 -17.43
CA PHE A 5 5.95 -9.94 -18.03
C PHE A 5 5.07 -8.92 -17.28
N TYR A 6 3.83 -9.27 -16.96
CA TYR A 6 2.94 -8.42 -16.17
C TYR A 6 3.56 -8.05 -14.83
N ARG A 7 4.11 -9.05 -14.09
CA ARG A 7 4.73 -8.83 -12.78
C ARG A 7 6.04 -8.03 -12.87
N GLY A 8 6.84 -8.24 -13.91
CA GLY A 8 8.13 -7.55 -14.08
C GLY A 8 7.98 -6.09 -14.51
N MET A 9 7.04 -5.80 -15.41
CA MET A 9 6.89 -4.47 -16.00
C MET A 9 5.72 -3.70 -15.40
N ILE A 10 4.50 -4.22 -15.56
CA ILE A 10 3.28 -3.48 -15.18
C ILE A 10 3.19 -3.38 -13.66
N GLU A 11 3.34 -4.48 -12.93
CA GLU A 11 3.28 -4.48 -11.47
C GLU A 11 4.43 -3.65 -10.85
N SER A 12 5.63 -3.63 -11.45
CA SER A 12 6.76 -2.85 -10.90
C SER A 12 6.57 -1.34 -11.09
N ILE A 13 6.10 -0.90 -12.26
CA ILE A 13 5.76 0.50 -12.53
C ILE A 13 4.62 0.95 -11.61
N LEU A 14 3.55 0.15 -11.52
CA LEU A 14 2.45 0.42 -10.62
C LEU A 14 2.96 0.55 -9.18
N SER A 15 3.79 -0.40 -8.72
CA SER A 15 4.36 -0.39 -7.37
C SER A 15 5.20 0.85 -7.09
N TYR A 16 5.93 1.35 -8.07
CA TYR A 16 6.69 2.60 -7.95
C TYR A 16 5.77 3.81 -7.81
N CYS A 17 4.80 3.97 -8.72
CA CYS A 17 3.89 5.12 -8.76
C CYS A 17 2.94 5.17 -7.55
N ILE A 18 2.56 4.02 -6.99
CA ILE A 18 1.68 3.91 -5.82
C ILE A 18 2.23 4.72 -4.64
N THR A 19 3.55 4.76 -4.47
CA THR A 19 4.15 5.45 -3.31
C THR A 19 3.99 6.97 -3.35
N VAL A 20 3.82 7.53 -4.55
CA VAL A 20 3.62 8.97 -4.76
C VAL A 20 2.14 9.33 -4.72
N TRP A 21 1.26 8.46 -5.24
CA TRP A 21 -0.14 8.82 -5.50
C TRP A 21 -1.17 8.10 -4.63
N PHE A 22 -0.81 7.08 -3.85
CA PHE A 22 -1.77 6.21 -3.12
C PHE A 22 -2.79 6.98 -2.28
N GLY A 23 -2.32 7.92 -1.45
CA GLY A 23 -3.23 8.69 -0.62
C GLY A 23 -3.96 9.77 -1.40
N SER A 24 -3.41 10.30 -2.50
CA SER A 24 -3.95 11.46 -3.22
C SER A 24 -4.79 11.10 -4.47
N ILE A 25 -4.94 9.82 -4.80
CA ILE A 25 -5.60 9.37 -6.03
C ILE A 25 -7.12 9.50 -5.95
N ALA A 26 -7.75 10.01 -7.00
CA ALA A 26 -9.20 10.10 -7.10
C ALA A 26 -9.83 8.72 -7.36
N ALA A 27 -11.11 8.57 -7.03
CA ALA A 27 -11.84 7.32 -7.30
C ALA A 27 -11.91 6.99 -8.81
N SER A 28 -11.95 8.01 -9.67
CA SER A 28 -11.89 7.88 -11.14
C SER A 28 -10.61 7.23 -11.61
N ASP A 29 -9.47 7.67 -11.07
CA ASP A 29 -8.15 7.20 -11.48
C ASP A 29 -7.93 5.76 -11.02
N ARG A 30 -8.38 5.42 -9.80
CA ARG A 30 -8.41 4.03 -9.32
C ARG A 30 -9.20 3.11 -10.27
N LYS A 31 -10.36 3.55 -10.74
CA LYS A 31 -11.16 2.81 -11.72
C LYS A 31 -10.45 2.69 -13.07
N ALA A 32 -9.73 3.73 -13.52
CA ALA A 32 -8.93 3.67 -14.74
C ALA A 32 -7.80 2.65 -14.61
N MET A 33 -7.05 2.64 -13.50
CA MET A 33 -6.00 1.65 -13.25
C MET A 33 -6.56 0.23 -13.18
N GLN A 34 -7.71 0.03 -12.52
CA GLN A 34 -8.33 -1.29 -12.44
C GLN A 34 -8.76 -1.80 -13.82
N ARG A 35 -9.16 -0.91 -14.75
CA ARG A 35 -9.47 -1.29 -16.13
C ARG A 35 -8.22 -1.81 -16.86
N VAL A 36 -7.05 -1.22 -16.64
CA VAL A 36 -5.77 -1.71 -17.19
C VAL A 36 -5.50 -3.13 -16.71
N VAL A 37 -5.67 -3.39 -15.41
CA VAL A 37 -5.50 -4.74 -14.84
C VAL A 37 -6.48 -5.72 -15.47
N ARG A 38 -7.77 -5.36 -15.60
CA ARG A 38 -8.78 -6.23 -16.23
C ARG A 38 -8.48 -6.53 -17.70
N THR A 39 -7.96 -5.57 -18.45
CA THR A 39 -7.52 -5.81 -19.83
C THR A 39 -6.33 -6.77 -19.86
N ALA A 40 -5.38 -6.62 -18.94
CA ALA A 40 -4.29 -7.58 -18.80
C ALA A 40 -4.79 -8.98 -18.40
N GLU A 41 -5.72 -9.10 -17.45
CA GLU A 41 -6.36 -10.37 -17.08
C GLU A 41 -6.98 -11.07 -18.29
N LYS A 42 -7.76 -10.31 -19.08
CA LYS A 42 -8.41 -10.82 -20.29
C LYS A 42 -7.40 -11.33 -21.33
N ASN A 43 -6.30 -10.61 -21.54
CA ASN A 43 -5.28 -10.99 -22.51
C ASN A 43 -4.45 -12.19 -22.06
N ILE A 44 -4.21 -12.32 -20.75
CA ILE A 44 -3.39 -13.39 -20.19
C ILE A 44 -4.23 -14.66 -19.96
N GLY A 45 -5.54 -14.51 -19.75
CA GLY A 45 -6.45 -15.63 -19.43
C GLY A 45 -6.32 -16.11 -17.97
N SER A 46 -5.73 -15.30 -17.09
CA SER A 46 -5.54 -15.62 -15.67
C SER A 46 -6.00 -14.48 -14.79
N SER A 47 -6.50 -14.80 -13.59
CA SER A 47 -6.81 -13.77 -12.59
C SER A 47 -5.53 -13.09 -12.10
N LEU A 48 -5.55 -11.77 -12.07
CA LEU A 48 -4.49 -10.91 -11.55
C LEU A 48 -4.98 -10.22 -10.28
N PRO A 49 -4.06 -9.88 -9.34
CA PRO A 49 -4.44 -9.14 -8.14
C PRO A 49 -5.00 -7.77 -8.51
N SER A 50 -6.00 -7.31 -7.76
CA SER A 50 -6.58 -5.98 -7.98
C SER A 50 -5.55 -4.89 -7.70
N ILE A 51 -5.78 -3.69 -8.25
CA ILE A 51 -4.93 -2.53 -7.95
C ILE A 51 -4.90 -2.27 -6.44
N GLN A 52 -6.03 -2.45 -5.76
CA GLN A 52 -6.10 -2.27 -4.30
C GLN A 52 -5.23 -3.28 -3.56
N ASP A 53 -5.24 -4.55 -3.98
CA ASP A 53 -4.42 -5.59 -3.34
C ASP A 53 -2.92 -5.36 -3.56
N ILE A 54 -2.53 -4.97 -4.78
CA ILE A 54 -1.14 -4.62 -5.10
C ILE A 54 -0.72 -3.43 -4.24
N MET A 55 -1.54 -2.38 -4.18
CA MET A 55 -1.29 -1.19 -3.36
C MET A 55 -1.15 -1.54 -1.90
N TYR A 56 -2.09 -2.32 -1.37
CA TYR A 56 -2.12 -2.71 0.03
C TYR A 56 -0.87 -3.50 0.40
N LYS A 57 -0.55 -4.55 -0.36
CA LYS A 57 0.62 -5.40 -0.14
C LYS A 57 1.92 -4.60 -0.15
N ARG A 58 2.05 -3.64 -1.08
CA ARG A 58 3.23 -2.77 -1.18
C ARG A 58 3.32 -1.77 -0.04
N CYS A 59 2.20 -1.15 0.32
CA CYS A 59 2.11 -0.23 1.45
C CYS A 59 2.54 -0.92 2.75
N LEU A 60 1.95 -2.08 3.02
CA LEU A 60 2.30 -2.93 4.15
C LEU A 60 3.79 -3.28 4.17
N SER A 61 4.33 -3.83 3.08
CA SER A 61 5.74 -4.21 3.01
C SER A 61 6.68 -3.03 3.29
N ARG A 62 6.32 -1.82 2.86
CA ARG A 62 7.10 -0.62 3.16
C ARG A 62 6.97 -0.19 4.62
N VAL A 63 5.77 -0.22 5.20
CA VAL A 63 5.56 0.05 6.64
C VAL A 63 6.37 -0.93 7.48
N CYS A 64 6.35 -2.22 7.17
CA CYS A 64 7.14 -3.23 7.88
C CYS A 64 8.63 -2.92 7.85
N ARG A 65 9.16 -2.50 6.71
CA ARG A 65 10.58 -2.13 6.59
C ARG A 65 10.91 -0.93 7.48
N ILE A 66 10.03 0.07 7.55
CA ILE A 66 10.22 1.25 8.41
C ILE A 66 10.15 0.87 9.89
N VAL A 67 9.20 0.02 10.26
CA VAL A 67 9.03 -0.46 11.64
C VAL A 67 10.21 -1.33 12.07
N TRP A 68 10.76 -2.15 11.17
CA TRP A 68 11.90 -3.02 11.47
C TRP A 68 13.25 -2.27 11.46
N ASP A 69 13.37 -1.23 10.63
CA ASP A 69 14.57 -0.43 10.53
C ASP A 69 14.56 0.72 11.55
N ALA A 70 15.18 0.49 12.70
CA ALA A 70 15.33 1.50 13.75
C ALA A 70 16.14 2.74 13.32
N THR A 71 16.92 2.65 12.23
CA THR A 71 17.67 3.80 11.70
C THR A 71 16.87 4.65 10.73
N HIS A 72 15.65 4.21 10.38
CA HIS A 72 14.83 4.90 9.41
C HIS A 72 14.27 6.22 9.98
N HIS A 73 14.40 7.32 9.25
CA HIS A 73 13.93 8.65 9.66
C HIS A 73 12.42 8.76 9.99
N LEU A 74 11.62 7.81 9.51
CA LEU A 74 10.18 7.72 9.81
C LEU A 74 9.87 6.72 10.93
N HIS A 75 10.85 5.99 11.48
CA HIS A 75 10.64 4.92 12.45
C HIS A 75 9.78 5.38 13.63
N ASP A 76 10.10 6.54 14.21
CA ASP A 76 9.37 7.12 15.35
C ASP A 76 7.89 7.38 15.04
N LEU A 77 7.57 7.74 13.79
CA LEU A 77 6.19 7.98 13.34
C LEU A 77 5.39 6.68 13.19
N PHE A 78 6.07 5.54 13.04
CA PHE A 78 5.47 4.21 12.91
C PHE A 78 5.63 3.39 14.20
N SER A 79 5.53 4.06 15.35
CA SER A 79 5.55 3.40 16.65
C SER A 79 4.30 2.52 16.87
N LEU A 80 4.52 1.34 17.46
CA LEU A 80 3.45 0.39 17.81
C LEU A 80 2.91 0.67 19.21
N LEU A 81 1.59 0.53 19.39
CA LEU A 81 0.98 0.51 20.72
C LEU A 81 1.50 -0.71 21.51
N PRO A 82 1.59 -0.65 22.85
CA PRO A 82 2.10 -1.73 23.71
C PRO A 82 1.56 -3.16 23.45
N PRO A 83 0.31 -3.38 22.99
CA PRO A 83 -0.14 -4.69 22.49
C PRO A 83 0.49 -5.17 21.16
N GLY A 84 1.34 -4.37 20.51
CA GLY A 84 2.06 -4.67 19.26
C GLY A 84 1.19 -4.78 17.99
N ARG A 85 -0.12 -4.53 18.11
CA ARG A 85 -1.09 -4.84 17.03
C ARG A 85 -1.45 -3.65 16.14
N ARG A 86 -1.30 -2.43 16.64
CA ARG A 86 -1.78 -1.19 16.01
C ARG A 86 -0.69 -0.12 16.07
N LEU A 87 -0.65 0.73 15.05
CA LEU A 87 0.24 1.90 15.02
C LEU A 87 -0.42 3.07 15.73
N TYR A 88 0.39 3.93 16.37
CA TYR A 88 -0.12 5.20 16.89
C TYR A 88 -0.73 6.04 15.77
N GLY A 89 -1.96 6.51 16.00
CA GLY A 89 -2.65 7.36 15.04
C GLY A 89 -2.01 8.75 14.97
N ILE A 90 -1.94 9.33 13.77
CA ILE A 90 -1.51 10.71 13.56
C ILE A 90 -2.73 11.57 13.21
N GLN A 91 -2.93 12.65 13.96
CA GLN A 91 -3.97 13.61 13.64
C GLN A 91 -3.62 14.38 12.36
N SER A 92 -4.54 14.38 11.40
CA SER A 92 -4.38 15.12 10.15
C SER A 92 -5.35 16.29 10.11
N ARG A 93 -4.82 17.52 10.11
CA ARG A 93 -5.63 18.75 10.08
C ARG A 93 -5.98 19.21 8.66
N THR A 94 -5.27 18.71 7.66
CA THR A 94 -5.50 19.06 6.25
C THR A 94 -5.69 17.81 5.40
N SER A 95 -6.52 17.92 4.36
CA SER A 95 -6.71 16.85 3.36
C SER A 95 -5.36 16.45 2.75
N ARG A 96 -4.53 17.42 2.35
CA ARG A 96 -3.19 17.16 1.79
C ARG A 96 -2.32 16.28 2.69
N PHE A 97 -2.23 16.57 3.98
CA PHE A 97 -1.44 15.75 4.91
C PHE A 97 -2.09 14.38 5.12
N SER A 98 -3.41 14.32 5.31
CA SER A 98 -4.16 13.04 5.44
C SER A 98 -3.93 12.09 4.25
N HIS A 99 -3.79 12.66 3.05
CA HIS A 99 -3.50 11.95 1.81
C HIS A 99 -2.00 11.71 1.55
N SER A 100 -1.12 12.11 2.46
CA SER A 100 0.31 11.75 2.39
C SER A 100 0.55 10.32 2.87
N PHE A 101 1.71 9.77 2.53
CA PHE A 101 2.03 8.36 2.80
C PHE A 101 1.88 7.97 4.28
N VAL A 102 2.38 8.78 5.21
CA VAL A 102 2.45 8.43 6.64
C VAL A 102 1.05 8.25 7.28
N PRO A 103 0.17 9.26 7.36
CA PRO A 103 -1.15 9.09 7.96
C PRO A 103 -2.04 8.12 7.16
N CYS A 104 -1.91 8.07 5.84
CA CYS A 104 -2.68 7.15 5.00
C CYS A 104 -2.30 5.69 5.28
N SER A 105 -1.01 5.38 5.38
CA SER A 105 -0.53 4.02 5.67
C SER A 105 -0.84 3.57 7.10
N ILE A 106 -0.74 4.46 8.09
CA ILE A 106 -1.13 4.19 9.48
C ILE A 106 -2.62 3.84 9.57
N ASN A 107 -3.49 4.63 8.94
CA ASN A 107 -4.93 4.36 8.93
C ASN A 107 -5.23 3.03 8.23
N LEU A 108 -4.58 2.76 7.10
CA LEU A 108 -4.74 1.52 6.35
C LEU A 108 -4.38 0.28 7.19
N VAL A 109 -3.24 0.31 7.87
CA VAL A 109 -2.80 -0.76 8.78
C VAL A 109 -3.77 -0.92 9.95
N ASN A 110 -4.23 0.19 10.52
CA ASN A 110 -5.14 0.19 11.67
C ASN A 110 -6.56 -0.28 11.33
N SER A 111 -7.02 -0.11 10.09
CA SER A 111 -8.34 -0.57 9.62
C SER A 111 -8.42 -2.06 9.31
N GLN A 112 -7.29 -2.74 9.10
CA GLN A 112 -7.24 -4.12 8.61
C GLN A 112 -7.11 -5.19 9.71
N VAL A 113 -7.17 -4.78 10.99
CA VAL A 113 -7.05 -5.66 12.16
C VAL A 113 -5.71 -6.41 12.21
N SER A 114 -4.81 -5.86 13.02
CA SER A 114 -3.63 -6.49 13.61
C SER A 114 -2.49 -6.86 12.64
N LEU A 115 -1.36 -6.18 12.80
CA LEU A 115 -0.05 -6.68 12.38
C LEU A 115 0.30 -8.06 12.97
N SER A 116 -0.57 -8.68 13.79
CA SER A 116 -0.42 -10.05 14.29
C SER A 116 -0.38 -11.10 13.19
N ALA A 117 -0.95 -10.85 12.01
CA ALA A 117 -0.80 -11.73 10.85
C ALA A 117 0.61 -11.69 10.21
N MET A 118 1.50 -10.82 10.70
CA MET A 118 2.91 -10.75 10.28
C MET A 118 3.87 -11.38 11.30
N TYR A 119 3.36 -11.81 12.46
CA TYR A 119 4.11 -12.52 13.49
C TYR A 119 3.80 -14.04 13.51
N SER A 120 3.04 -14.55 12.54
CA SER A 120 2.77 -15.98 12.30
C SER A 120 3.21 -16.35 10.90
#